data_AF-A0A9P9SWQ9-F1
#
_entry.id   AF-A0A9P9SWQ9-F1
#
_cell.length_a   1.000
_cell.length_b   1.000
_cell.length_c   1.000
_cell.angle_alpha   90.00
_cell.angle_beta   90.00
_cell.angle_gamma   90.00
#
_symmetry.space_group_name_H-M   'P 1'
#
loop_
_entity.id
_entity.type
_entity.pdbx_description
1 polymer ?
#
loop_
_entity_poly.entity_id
_entity_poly.type
_entity_poly.pdbx_seq_one_letter_code
_entity_poly.pdbx_strand_id
1 'polypeptide(L)'
;SSAAPSSTTPSDQKPREAKSTPYQDARYKTILATKGSFIDESDLGITDKSKNNLQTLLSAEQQVPHDSLFRDDLFKSTCRKIQDRNETRVIRDISLLMVPSAETLATCGATNLQCLIESTNGGWNNSIPITKTRPQPDYSVGFRREAFTEDQLKRLGPFVGDLTDTSFFMATYYMYFPFLTCEVKCGAAALDIADRQNAHSMTMAVRGIVELFRFVKRENELHREILAFSTS
;
A
#
# COMPACT_ATOMS: atom_id res chain seq x y z
N SER A 1 -10.71 -44.09 -10.33
CA SER A 1 -9.96 -42.95 -10.89
C SER A 1 -9.45 -42.09 -9.76
N SER A 2 -8.14 -42.08 -9.55
CA SER A 2 -7.47 -41.24 -8.54
C SER A 2 -7.42 -39.81 -9.05
N ALA A 3 -8.06 -38.88 -8.35
CA ALA A 3 -7.92 -37.45 -8.62
C ALA A 3 -6.53 -37.01 -8.14
N ALA A 4 -5.67 -36.61 -9.08
CA ALA A 4 -4.39 -36.02 -8.76
C ALA A 4 -4.62 -34.73 -7.96
N PRO A 5 -3.93 -34.51 -6.82
CA PRO A 5 -4.02 -33.25 -6.11
C PRO A 5 -3.44 -32.17 -7.01
N SER A 6 -4.27 -31.19 -7.40
CA SER A 6 -3.78 -30.00 -8.10
C SER A 6 -2.89 -29.21 -7.14
N SER A 7 -1.58 -29.36 -7.25
CA SER A 7 -0.59 -28.56 -6.55
C SER A 7 -0.60 -27.13 -7.11
N THR A 8 -1.61 -26.36 -6.71
CA THR A 8 -1.60 -24.92 -6.97
C THR A 8 -0.52 -24.31 -6.09
N THR A 9 0.58 -23.87 -6.71
CA THR A 9 1.64 -23.14 -6.02
C THR A 9 1.02 -21.97 -5.26
N PRO A 10 1.24 -21.85 -3.94
CA PRO A 10 0.75 -20.71 -3.15
C PRO A 10 1.12 -19.41 -3.84
N SER A 11 0.20 -18.44 -3.87
CA SER A 11 0.42 -17.19 -4.60
C SER A 11 1.69 -16.46 -4.16
N ASP A 12 2.09 -16.61 -2.89
CA ASP A 12 3.33 -16.03 -2.36
C ASP A 12 4.61 -16.59 -2.99
N GLN A 13 4.55 -17.83 -3.48
CA GLN A 13 5.68 -18.52 -4.13
C GLN A 13 5.68 -18.35 -5.65
N LYS A 14 4.68 -17.67 -6.24
CA LYS A 14 4.67 -17.39 -7.68
C LYS A 14 5.66 -16.28 -8.05
N PRO A 15 6.22 -16.29 -9.26
CA PRO A 15 6.99 -15.16 -9.79
C PRO A 15 6.17 -13.87 -9.77
N ARG A 16 6.84 -12.74 -9.56
CA ARG A 16 6.20 -11.43 -9.39
C ARG A 16 5.46 -10.96 -10.63
N GLU A 17 5.95 -11.34 -11.80
CA GLU A 17 5.32 -11.10 -13.11
C GLU A 17 3.98 -11.83 -13.20
N ALA A 18 3.91 -13.08 -12.72
CA ALA A 18 2.69 -13.88 -12.72
C ALA A 18 1.63 -13.35 -11.74
N LYS A 19 2.04 -12.63 -10.68
CA LYS A 19 1.12 -11.92 -9.76
C LYS A 19 0.52 -10.68 -10.42
N SER A 20 1.27 -10.06 -11.33
CA SER A 20 0.90 -8.81 -12.00
C SER A 20 -0.06 -9.03 -13.18
N THR A 21 -0.21 -10.27 -13.65
CA THR A 21 -1.00 -10.64 -14.85
C THR A 21 -2.41 -10.03 -14.87
N PRO A 22 -3.21 -10.05 -13.79
CA PRO A 22 -4.56 -9.47 -13.83
C PRO A 22 -4.56 -7.96 -14.07
N TYR A 23 -3.51 -7.26 -13.64
CA TYR A 23 -3.39 -5.80 -13.71
C TYR A 23 -2.84 -5.30 -15.05
N GLN A 24 -2.28 -6.18 -15.87
CA GLN A 24 -1.84 -5.85 -17.24
C GLN A 24 -3.03 -5.44 -18.13
N ASP A 25 -4.21 -6.01 -17.87
CA ASP A 25 -5.42 -5.68 -18.59
C ASP A 25 -5.95 -4.30 -18.20
N ALA A 26 -6.08 -3.39 -19.17
CA ALA A 26 -6.61 -2.05 -18.96
C ALA A 26 -8.04 -2.06 -18.36
N ARG A 27 -8.82 -3.12 -18.63
CA ARG A 27 -10.18 -3.31 -18.08
C ARG A 27 -10.19 -3.54 -16.57
N TYR A 28 -9.04 -3.77 -15.94
CA TYR A 28 -8.96 -3.87 -14.49
C TYR A 28 -9.44 -2.58 -13.80
N LYS A 29 -9.21 -1.40 -14.41
CA LYS A 29 -9.76 -0.13 -13.92
C LYS A 29 -11.30 -0.17 -13.87
N THR A 30 -11.95 -0.74 -14.88
CA THR A 30 -13.40 -0.94 -14.90
C THR A 30 -13.87 -1.91 -13.82
N ILE A 31 -13.13 -2.99 -13.57
CA ILE A 31 -13.44 -3.93 -12.48
C ILE A 31 -13.44 -3.19 -11.14
N LEU A 32 -12.41 -2.38 -10.86
CA LEU A 32 -12.34 -1.56 -9.64
C LEU A 32 -13.50 -0.55 -9.56
N ALA A 33 -13.88 0.08 -10.68
CA ALA A 33 -15.02 1.00 -10.72
C ALA A 33 -16.34 0.31 -10.34
N THR A 34 -16.56 -0.95 -10.75
CA THR A 34 -17.73 -1.73 -10.28
C THR A 34 -17.74 -2.01 -8.77
N LYS A 35 -16.59 -1.81 -8.10
CA LYS A 35 -16.42 -1.92 -6.64
C LYS A 35 -16.37 -0.55 -5.95
N GLY A 36 -16.62 0.54 -6.69
CA GLY A 36 -16.62 1.90 -6.17
C GLY A 36 -15.22 2.52 -6.03
N SER A 37 -14.21 1.99 -6.70
CA SER A 37 -12.87 2.58 -6.77
C SER A 37 -12.59 3.13 -8.17
N PHE A 38 -12.29 4.41 -8.22
CA PHE A 38 -12.03 5.16 -9.46
C PHE A 38 -10.56 5.61 -9.46
N ILE A 39 -9.92 5.63 -10.64
CA ILE A 39 -8.50 6.00 -10.81
C ILE A 39 -8.43 7.21 -11.72
N ASP A 40 -9.21 8.20 -11.34
CA ASP A 40 -9.41 9.48 -12.00
C ASP A 40 -9.80 10.49 -10.91
N GLU A 41 -9.55 11.77 -11.20
CA GLU A 41 -9.89 12.82 -10.26
C GLU A 41 -11.42 12.92 -10.14
N SER A 42 -11.91 12.98 -8.90
CA SER A 42 -13.33 13.26 -8.66
C SER A 42 -13.66 14.70 -9.05
N ASP A 43 -14.77 14.91 -9.75
CA ASP A 43 -15.31 16.24 -10.07
C ASP A 43 -15.52 17.12 -8.82
N LEU A 44 -15.75 16.50 -7.66
CA LEU A 44 -15.91 17.21 -6.38
C LEU A 44 -14.57 17.59 -5.73
N GLY A 45 -13.46 16.98 -6.18
CA GLY A 45 -12.13 17.12 -5.62
C GLY A 45 -12.03 16.71 -4.13
N ILE A 46 -10.86 16.94 -3.55
CA ILE A 46 -10.61 16.78 -2.11
C ILE A 46 -11.07 18.02 -1.32
N THR A 47 -11.11 17.95 0.01
CA THR A 47 -11.37 19.12 0.86
C THR A 47 -10.22 20.14 0.81
N ASP A 48 -10.52 21.42 1.07
CA ASP A 48 -9.50 22.48 1.12
C ASP A 48 -8.44 22.21 2.19
N LYS A 49 -8.85 21.60 3.32
CA LYS A 49 -7.93 21.16 4.36
C LYS A 49 -6.93 20.14 3.83
N SER A 50 -7.41 19.08 3.19
CA SER A 50 -6.56 18.07 2.56
C SER A 50 -5.65 18.67 1.48
N LYS A 51 -6.17 19.59 0.66
CA LYS A 51 -5.39 20.31 -0.36
C LYS A 51 -4.26 21.17 0.25
N ASN A 52 -4.56 21.94 1.30
CA ASN A 52 -3.57 22.76 1.99
C ASN A 52 -2.48 21.90 2.66
N ASN A 53 -2.86 20.75 3.23
CA ASN A 53 -1.90 19.80 3.79
C ASN A 53 -0.94 19.27 2.70
N LEU A 54 -1.46 18.87 1.53
CA LEU A 54 -0.64 18.44 0.41
C LEU A 54 0.30 19.55 -0.08
N GLN A 55 -0.19 20.79 -0.20
CA GLN A 55 0.64 21.93 -0.60
C GLN A 55 1.73 22.22 0.42
N THR A 56 1.43 22.07 1.71
CA THR A 56 2.42 22.22 2.79
C THR A 56 3.49 21.13 2.67
N LEU A 57 3.10 19.87 2.46
CA LEU A 57 4.04 18.77 2.27
C LEU A 57 4.91 18.97 1.02
N LEU A 58 4.31 19.41 -0.09
CA LEU A 58 5.00 19.65 -1.37
C LEU A 58 6.00 20.80 -1.28
N SER A 59 5.65 21.86 -0.54
CA SER A 59 6.47 23.08 -0.43
C SER A 59 7.46 23.03 0.72
N ALA A 60 7.36 22.03 1.60
CA ALA A 60 8.25 21.88 2.74
C ALA A 60 9.67 21.56 2.26
N GLU A 61 10.63 22.39 2.64
CA GLU A 61 12.04 22.16 2.35
C GLU A 61 12.49 20.87 3.04
N GLN A 62 13.00 19.91 2.25
CA GLN A 62 13.55 18.66 2.75
C GLN A 62 15.07 18.68 2.58
N GLN A 63 15.81 18.38 3.65
CA GLN A 63 17.25 18.20 3.53
C GLN A 63 17.53 16.86 2.85
N VAL A 64 18.25 16.92 1.73
CA VAL A 64 18.76 15.70 1.08
C VAL A 64 19.85 15.10 1.99
N PRO A 65 19.73 13.84 2.43
CA PRO A 65 20.75 13.22 3.27
C PRO A 65 22.13 13.25 2.58
N HIS A 66 23.19 13.56 3.35
CA HIS A 66 24.55 13.71 2.82
C HIS A 66 25.04 12.47 2.05
N ASP A 67 24.63 11.28 2.49
CA ASP A 67 25.02 10.00 1.88
C ASP A 67 23.91 9.40 1.01
N SER A 68 23.11 10.25 0.35
CA SER A 68 22.03 9.83 -0.55
C SER A 68 22.44 9.76 -2.02
N LEU A 69 21.88 8.80 -2.76
CA LEU A 69 22.00 8.77 -4.23
C LEU A 69 21.15 9.84 -4.93
N PHE A 70 20.33 10.58 -4.18
CA PHE A 70 19.49 11.69 -4.66
C PHE A 70 20.14 13.07 -4.55
N ARG A 71 21.41 13.17 -4.13
CA ARG A 71 22.12 14.44 -4.23
C ARG A 71 22.19 14.92 -5.68
N ASP A 72 22.11 16.22 -5.87
CA ASP A 72 22.09 16.86 -7.20
C ASP A 72 23.29 16.49 -8.08
N ASP A 73 24.48 16.34 -7.47
CA ASP A 73 25.71 15.94 -8.17
C ASP A 73 25.69 14.48 -8.65
N LEU A 74 24.95 13.60 -7.94
CA LEU A 74 24.88 12.17 -8.22
C LEU A 74 23.63 11.77 -8.99
N PHE A 75 22.53 12.51 -8.88
CA PHE A 75 21.19 12.10 -9.32
C PHE A 75 21.17 11.61 -10.78
N LYS A 76 21.77 12.37 -11.70
CA LYS A 76 21.86 11.97 -13.12
C LYS A 76 22.65 10.68 -13.31
N SER A 77 23.73 10.47 -12.56
CA SER A 77 24.49 9.21 -12.60
C SER A 77 23.69 8.06 -12.01
N THR A 78 22.92 8.30 -10.94
CA THR A 78 22.02 7.32 -10.33
C THR A 78 20.97 6.86 -11.35
N CYS A 79 20.26 7.81 -12.00
CA CYS A 79 19.29 7.51 -13.06
C CYS A 79 19.87 6.65 -14.18
N ARG A 80 21.07 6.99 -14.69
CA ARG A 80 21.73 6.19 -15.74
C ARG A 80 22.08 4.77 -15.29
N LYS A 81 22.43 4.56 -14.01
CA LYS A 81 22.78 3.24 -13.47
C LYS A 81 21.56 2.33 -13.32
N ILE A 82 20.40 2.91 -13.02
CA ILE A 82 19.13 2.18 -12.87
C ILE A 82 18.35 2.06 -14.18
N GLN A 83 18.72 2.83 -15.21
CA GLN A 83 18.12 2.75 -16.54
C GLN A 83 18.21 1.31 -17.09
N ASP A 84 17.09 0.82 -17.62
CA ASP A 84 16.93 -0.52 -18.17
C ASP A 84 17.31 -1.65 -17.20
N ARG A 85 17.20 -1.40 -15.88
CA ARG A 85 17.34 -2.43 -14.86
C ARG A 85 15.97 -3.00 -14.49
N ASN A 86 16.01 -4.19 -13.90
CA ASN A 86 14.79 -4.88 -13.46
C ASN A 86 14.21 -4.25 -12.18
N GLU A 87 12.97 -4.62 -11.87
CA GLU A 87 12.22 -4.10 -10.71
C GLU A 87 12.96 -4.36 -9.39
N THR A 88 13.62 -5.51 -9.24
CA THR A 88 14.42 -5.85 -8.05
C THR A 88 15.54 -4.85 -7.81
N ARG A 89 16.22 -4.40 -8.87
CA ARG A 89 17.29 -3.41 -8.76
C ARG A 89 16.74 -2.05 -8.32
N VAL A 90 15.60 -1.64 -8.87
CA VAL A 90 14.92 -0.39 -8.50
C VAL A 90 14.47 -0.44 -7.04
N ILE A 91 13.82 -1.52 -6.60
CA ILE A 91 13.40 -1.68 -5.21
C ILE A 91 14.57 -1.53 -4.25
N ARG A 92 15.64 -2.27 -4.50
CA ARG A 92 16.78 -2.31 -3.60
C ARG A 92 17.52 -0.97 -3.50
N ASP A 93 17.72 -0.30 -4.63
CA ASP A 93 18.58 0.89 -4.68
C ASP A 93 17.81 2.21 -4.51
N ILE A 94 16.52 2.25 -4.86
CA ILE A 94 15.74 3.49 -4.95
C ILE A 94 14.59 3.54 -3.94
N SER A 95 13.88 2.44 -3.69
CA SER A 95 12.63 2.53 -2.90
C SER A 95 12.84 3.12 -1.51
N LEU A 96 13.90 2.75 -0.79
CA LEU A 96 14.18 3.30 0.54
C LEU A 96 14.68 4.75 0.54
N LEU A 97 15.10 5.28 -0.62
CA LEU A 97 15.44 6.69 -0.77
C LEU A 97 14.19 7.56 -1.00
N MET A 98 13.14 6.98 -1.59
CA MET A 98 11.84 7.67 -1.80
C MET A 98 10.90 7.49 -0.61
N VAL A 99 10.82 6.27 -0.10
CA VAL A 99 9.95 5.86 0.99
C VAL A 99 10.81 5.17 2.04
N PRO A 100 11.38 5.94 2.99
CA PRO A 100 12.20 5.39 4.06
C PRO A 100 11.45 4.33 4.89
N SER A 101 12.19 3.35 5.40
CA SER A 101 11.65 2.35 6.33
C SER A 101 11.29 3.03 7.65
N ALA A 102 9.99 3.03 7.98
CA ALA A 102 9.46 3.46 9.26
C ALA A 102 10.05 2.66 10.44
N GLU A 103 10.27 1.35 10.29
CA GLU A 103 10.86 0.49 11.32
C GLU A 103 12.35 0.78 11.53
N THR A 104 13.09 1.01 10.43
CA THR A 104 14.50 1.46 10.52
C THR A 104 14.58 2.82 11.19
N LEU A 105 13.75 3.78 10.77
CA LEU A 105 13.69 5.10 11.39
C LEU A 105 13.32 5.03 12.87
N ALA A 106 12.36 4.19 13.25
CA ALA A 106 11.99 3.95 14.64
C ALA A 106 13.16 3.38 15.45
N THR A 107 13.92 2.44 14.87
CA THR A 107 15.13 1.87 15.48
C THR A 107 16.23 2.92 15.66
N CYS A 108 16.35 3.84 14.71
CA CYS A 108 17.29 4.97 14.75
C CYS A 108 16.85 6.14 15.63
N GLY A 109 15.71 6.03 16.34
CA GLY A 109 15.28 6.99 17.35
C GLY A 109 14.02 7.80 17.03
N ALA A 110 13.40 7.61 15.86
CA ALA A 110 12.09 8.19 15.54
C ALA A 110 10.96 7.43 16.27
N THR A 111 10.90 7.57 17.61
CA THR A 111 10.03 6.76 18.48
C THR A 111 8.54 6.89 18.15
N ASN A 112 8.12 8.00 17.53
CA ASN A 112 6.76 8.20 17.05
C ASN A 112 6.35 7.20 15.93
N LEU A 113 7.30 6.52 15.28
CA LEU A 113 7.05 5.52 14.25
C LEU A 113 7.01 4.09 14.80
N GLN A 114 7.27 3.88 16.10
CA GLN A 114 7.24 2.55 16.72
C GLN A 114 5.88 1.88 16.66
N CYS A 115 4.80 2.63 16.45
CA CYS A 115 3.45 2.09 16.25
C CYS A 115 3.23 1.52 14.83
N LEU A 116 4.17 1.72 13.92
CA LEU A 116 4.06 1.27 12.53
C LEU A 116 4.74 -0.08 12.33
N ILE A 117 4.31 -0.79 11.30
CA ILE A 117 4.93 -2.04 10.84
C ILE A 117 4.93 -2.09 9.32
N GLU A 118 5.93 -2.75 8.76
CA GLU A 118 6.11 -2.87 7.31
C GLU A 118 5.79 -4.27 6.82
N SER A 119 5.41 -4.37 5.55
CA SER A 119 5.38 -5.65 4.83
C SER A 119 5.96 -5.47 3.45
N THR A 120 6.95 -6.31 3.11
CA THR A 120 7.64 -6.31 1.82
C THR A 120 7.20 -7.50 0.98
N ASN A 121 6.57 -7.26 -0.18
CA ASN A 121 6.05 -8.31 -1.06
C ASN A 121 5.18 -9.33 -0.28
N GLY A 122 4.44 -8.86 0.72
CA GLY A 122 3.58 -9.67 1.58
C GLY A 122 2.17 -9.74 1.00
N GLY A 123 1.64 -10.95 0.79
CA GLY A 123 0.26 -11.13 0.35
C GLY A 123 -0.72 -10.65 1.44
N TRP A 124 -1.72 -9.87 1.05
CA TRP A 124 -2.76 -9.38 1.96
C TRP A 124 -3.80 -10.48 2.25
N ASN A 125 -3.36 -11.50 2.98
CA ASN A 125 -4.12 -12.73 3.25
C ASN A 125 -5.23 -12.56 4.30
N ASN A 126 -5.12 -11.56 5.16
CA ASN A 126 -6.08 -11.29 6.23
C ASN A 126 -7.09 -10.20 5.84
N SER A 127 -7.09 -9.78 4.57
CA SER A 127 -8.07 -8.84 4.06
C SER A 127 -9.24 -9.54 3.39
N ILE A 128 -10.45 -9.06 3.63
CA ILE A 128 -11.63 -9.48 2.85
C ILE A 128 -11.41 -9.07 1.38
N PRO A 129 -11.48 -9.96 0.39
CA PRO A 129 -11.19 -9.58 -1.00
C PRO A 129 -12.28 -8.66 -1.60
N ILE A 130 -11.90 -7.77 -2.53
CA ILE A 130 -12.87 -7.06 -3.42
C ILE A 130 -12.96 -7.68 -4.81
N THR A 131 -11.90 -8.37 -5.25
CA THR A 131 -11.83 -9.13 -6.50
C THR A 131 -11.21 -10.50 -6.24
N LYS A 132 -11.14 -11.37 -7.26
CA LYS A 132 -10.44 -12.66 -7.14
C LYS A 132 -8.91 -12.51 -6.99
N THR A 133 -8.37 -11.38 -7.42
CA THR A 133 -6.93 -11.10 -7.29
C THR A 133 -6.65 -10.72 -5.84
N ARG A 134 -5.56 -11.25 -5.27
CA ARG A 134 -5.08 -10.86 -3.94
C ARG A 134 -4.00 -9.79 -4.09
N PRO A 135 -4.11 -8.63 -3.41
CA PRO A 135 -3.03 -7.66 -3.36
C PRO A 135 -1.75 -8.23 -2.73
N GLN A 136 -0.61 -7.77 -3.22
CA GLN A 136 0.70 -8.10 -2.69
C GLN A 136 1.69 -6.96 -3.01
N PRO A 137 1.56 -5.81 -2.33
CA PRO A 137 2.43 -4.66 -2.54
C PRO A 137 3.90 -4.99 -2.35
N ASP A 138 4.78 -4.35 -3.11
CA ASP A 138 6.23 -4.50 -2.93
C ASP A 138 6.69 -3.99 -1.59
N TYR A 139 6.04 -2.92 -1.13
CA TYR A 139 6.18 -2.38 0.20
C TYR A 139 4.83 -1.85 0.68
N SER A 140 4.55 -2.01 1.96
CA SER A 140 3.34 -1.44 2.57
C SER A 140 3.59 -1.13 4.03
N VAL A 141 2.88 -0.12 4.54
CA VAL A 141 2.95 0.31 5.93
C VAL A 141 1.53 0.36 6.50
N GLY A 142 1.41 -0.15 7.72
CA GLY A 142 0.22 -0.01 8.55
C GLY A 142 0.63 0.06 10.02
N PHE A 143 -0.35 -0.17 10.89
CA PHE A 143 -0.17 -0.16 12.33
C PHE A 143 0.09 -1.57 12.85
N ARG A 144 1.03 -1.71 13.79
CA ARG A 144 1.17 -2.95 14.56
C ARG A 144 0.03 -3.06 15.57
N ARG A 145 -0.17 -4.25 16.12
CA ARG A 145 -1.20 -4.49 17.15
C ARG A 145 -1.00 -3.57 18.37
N GLU A 146 0.24 -3.34 18.75
CA GLU A 146 0.65 -2.53 19.91
C GLU A 146 0.42 -1.03 19.71
N ALA A 147 0.02 -0.60 18.51
CA ALA A 147 -0.44 0.77 18.28
C ALA A 147 -1.79 1.08 18.96
N PHE A 148 -2.52 0.03 19.37
CA PHE A 148 -3.85 0.14 19.94
C PHE A 148 -3.85 -0.22 21.42
N THR A 149 -4.68 0.46 22.19
CA THR A 149 -4.92 0.11 23.59
C THR A 149 -5.68 -1.22 23.69
N GLU A 150 -5.59 -1.88 24.84
CA GLU A 150 -6.36 -3.11 25.10
C GLU A 150 -7.87 -2.92 24.89
N ASP A 151 -8.41 -1.76 25.28
CA ASP A 151 -9.83 -1.43 25.06
C ASP A 151 -10.17 -1.28 23.56
N GLN A 152 -9.26 -0.69 22.77
CA GLN A 152 -9.43 -0.60 21.31
C GLN A 152 -9.36 -1.99 20.67
N LEU A 153 -8.40 -2.82 21.07
CA LEU A 153 -8.26 -4.20 20.58
C LEU A 153 -9.48 -5.06 20.94
N LYS A 154 -10.03 -4.91 22.14
CA LYS A 154 -11.26 -5.59 22.55
C LYS A 154 -12.47 -5.20 21.70
N ARG A 155 -12.55 -3.92 21.29
CA ARG A 155 -13.60 -3.43 20.38
C ARG A 155 -13.42 -3.90 18.94
N LEU A 156 -12.16 -4.03 18.49
CA LEU A 156 -11.84 -4.53 17.15
C LEU A 156 -11.98 -6.06 17.05
N GLY A 157 -11.79 -6.78 18.16
CA GLY A 157 -11.78 -8.25 18.23
C GLY A 157 -12.90 -8.93 17.42
N PRO A 158 -14.19 -8.56 17.60
CA PRO A 158 -15.29 -9.16 16.87
C PRO A 158 -15.24 -8.99 15.33
N PHE A 159 -14.51 -8.00 14.82
CA PHE A 159 -14.39 -7.71 13.39
C PHE A 159 -13.08 -8.22 12.78
N VAL A 160 -12.09 -8.48 13.62
CA VAL A 160 -10.78 -8.99 13.21
C VAL A 160 -10.80 -10.51 13.18
N GLY A 161 -11.43 -11.13 14.19
CA GLY A 161 -11.46 -12.58 14.33
C GLY A 161 -10.13 -13.17 14.79
N ASP A 162 -9.93 -14.44 14.45
CA ASP A 162 -8.72 -15.20 14.75
C ASP A 162 -7.62 -14.99 13.70
N LEU A 163 -6.43 -15.57 13.93
CA LEU A 163 -5.24 -15.35 13.10
C LEU A 163 -5.43 -15.68 11.61
N THR A 164 -6.32 -16.63 11.29
CA THR A 164 -6.62 -17.07 9.92
C THR A 164 -7.81 -16.37 9.30
N ASP A 165 -8.52 -15.55 10.07
CA ASP A 165 -9.72 -14.87 9.59
C ASP A 165 -9.36 -13.66 8.71
N THR A 166 -10.29 -13.32 7.84
CA THR A 166 -10.21 -12.13 7.00
C THR A 166 -11.02 -11.00 7.62
N SER A 167 -10.46 -9.80 7.64
CA SER A 167 -11.08 -8.59 8.17
C SER A 167 -11.07 -7.46 7.15
N PHE A 168 -11.88 -6.43 7.39
CA PHE A 168 -11.73 -5.14 6.71
C PHE A 168 -10.52 -4.36 7.23
N PHE A 169 -10.04 -4.68 8.43
CA PHE A 169 -9.09 -3.85 9.17
C PHE A 169 -7.65 -4.36 9.10
N MET A 170 -7.38 -5.50 8.45
CA MET A 170 -6.05 -6.10 8.42
C MET A 170 -5.62 -6.45 7.00
N ALA A 171 -4.35 -6.17 6.69
CA ALA A 171 -3.68 -6.58 5.46
C ALA A 171 -3.10 -7.99 5.61
N THR A 172 -2.19 -8.12 6.58
CA THR A 172 -1.53 -9.36 6.99
C THR A 172 -1.90 -9.66 8.43
N TYR A 173 -1.50 -10.83 8.95
CA TYR A 173 -1.79 -11.23 10.33
C TYR A 173 -1.19 -10.30 11.40
N TYR A 174 -0.29 -9.39 11.02
CA TYR A 174 0.39 -8.45 11.91
C TYR A 174 0.14 -6.98 11.57
N MET A 175 -0.52 -6.66 10.45
CA MET A 175 -0.67 -5.28 9.96
C MET A 175 -2.15 -4.86 9.97
N TYR A 176 -2.48 -3.94 10.87
CA TYR A 176 -3.77 -3.29 10.99
C TYR A 176 -3.79 -1.99 10.21
N PHE A 177 -4.93 -1.64 9.61
CA PHE A 177 -5.19 -0.37 8.91
C PHE A 177 -4.00 0.09 8.04
N PRO A 178 -3.64 -0.68 6.99
CA PRO A 178 -2.62 -0.23 6.04
C PRO A 178 -3.02 1.14 5.48
N PHE A 179 -2.06 2.03 5.28
CA PHE A 179 -2.31 3.37 4.73
C PHE A 179 -1.27 3.81 3.69
N LEU A 180 -0.24 2.99 3.46
CA LEU A 180 0.78 3.22 2.45
C LEU A 180 1.07 1.95 1.67
N THR A 181 1.11 2.04 0.35
CA THR A 181 1.64 0.98 -0.53
C THR A 181 2.59 1.54 -1.56
N CYS A 182 3.59 0.74 -1.94
CA CYS A 182 4.46 1.02 -3.07
C CYS A 182 4.46 -0.16 -4.02
N GLU A 183 4.46 0.15 -5.32
CA GLU A 183 4.50 -0.83 -6.41
C GLU A 183 5.52 -0.37 -7.42
N VAL A 184 6.53 -1.19 -7.68
CA VAL A 184 7.60 -0.89 -8.63
C VAL A 184 7.40 -1.75 -9.87
N LYS A 185 7.20 -1.11 -11.02
CA LYS A 185 7.15 -1.78 -12.32
C LYS A 185 8.20 -1.23 -13.27
N CYS A 186 8.66 -2.09 -14.18
CA CYS A 186 9.58 -1.71 -15.25
C CYS A 186 9.01 -2.08 -16.62
N GLY A 187 9.31 -1.27 -17.65
CA GLY A 187 8.82 -1.46 -19.02
C GLY A 187 7.78 -0.42 -19.46
N ALA A 188 7.30 -0.55 -20.69
CA ALA A 188 6.52 0.50 -21.37
C ALA A 188 5.16 0.83 -20.70
N ALA A 189 4.49 -0.16 -20.12
CA ALA A 189 3.20 0.01 -19.42
C ALA A 189 3.34 -0.05 -17.90
N ALA A 190 4.56 0.14 -17.37
CA ALA A 190 4.88 -0.07 -15.97
C ALA A 190 4.02 0.76 -15.02
N LEU A 191 3.96 2.08 -15.26
CA LEU A 191 3.25 3.01 -14.38
C LEU A 191 1.75 2.69 -14.29
N ASP A 192 1.10 2.43 -15.43
CA ASP A 192 -0.30 2.02 -15.47
C ASP A 192 -0.60 0.73 -14.69
N ILE A 193 0.33 -0.23 -14.70
CA ILE A 193 0.19 -1.49 -13.97
C ILE A 193 0.38 -1.25 -12.46
N ALA A 194 1.41 -0.48 -12.09
CA ALA A 194 1.68 -0.08 -10.72
C ALA A 194 0.47 0.67 -10.12
N ASP A 195 -0.10 1.62 -10.85
CA ASP A 195 -1.27 2.39 -10.43
C ASP A 195 -2.51 1.52 -10.22
N ARG A 196 -2.73 0.51 -11.08
CA ARG A 196 -3.84 -0.44 -10.89
C ARG A 196 -3.66 -1.31 -9.64
N GLN A 197 -2.43 -1.74 -9.37
CA GLN A 197 -2.11 -2.50 -8.16
C GLN A 197 -2.24 -1.66 -6.89
N ASN A 198 -1.68 -0.45 -6.90
CA ASN A 198 -1.82 0.50 -5.82
C ASN A 198 -3.28 0.87 -5.58
N ALA A 199 -4.06 1.16 -6.63
CA ALA A 199 -5.48 1.46 -6.50
C ALA A 199 -6.26 0.29 -5.87
N HIS A 200 -5.99 -0.95 -6.27
CA HIS A 200 -6.62 -2.12 -5.65
C HIS A 200 -6.28 -2.22 -4.15
N SER A 201 -5.00 -2.08 -3.82
CA SER A 201 -4.52 -2.17 -2.44
C SER A 201 -5.09 -1.03 -1.58
N MET A 202 -5.07 0.19 -2.09
CA MET A 202 -5.66 1.37 -1.44
C MET A 202 -7.17 1.28 -1.28
N THR A 203 -7.88 0.69 -2.24
CA THR A 203 -9.32 0.41 -2.08
C THR A 203 -9.58 -0.46 -0.86
N MET A 204 -8.78 -1.52 -0.70
CA MET A 204 -8.94 -2.44 0.43
C MET A 204 -8.55 -1.78 1.76
N ALA A 205 -7.47 -1.01 1.78
CA ALA A 205 -7.01 -0.22 2.92
C ALA A 205 -8.06 0.79 3.39
N VAL A 206 -8.49 1.68 2.48
CA VAL A 206 -9.44 2.76 2.77
C VAL A 206 -10.81 2.22 3.15
N ARG A 207 -11.25 1.12 2.54
CA ARG A 207 -12.51 0.46 2.92
C ARG A 207 -12.51 0.08 4.40
N GLY A 208 -11.38 -0.35 4.97
CA GLY A 208 -11.29 -0.62 6.42
C GLY A 208 -11.65 0.60 7.28
N ILE A 209 -11.13 1.78 6.93
CA ILE A 209 -11.43 3.03 7.64
C ILE A 209 -12.89 3.44 7.43
N VAL A 210 -13.39 3.34 6.20
CA VAL A 210 -14.77 3.70 5.87
C VAL A 210 -15.78 2.81 6.60
N GLU A 211 -15.57 1.49 6.63
CA GLU A 211 -16.46 0.57 7.37
C GLU A 211 -16.45 0.87 8.87
N LEU A 212 -15.27 1.18 9.44
CA LEU A 212 -15.18 1.59 10.85
C LEU A 212 -16.04 2.84 11.14
N PHE A 213 -15.95 3.87 10.30
CA PHE A 213 -16.73 5.10 10.48
C PHE A 213 -18.23 4.88 10.21
N ARG A 214 -18.59 4.01 9.27
CA ARG A 214 -19.99 3.60 9.04
C ARG A 214 -20.59 2.89 10.25
N PHE A 215 -19.84 2.00 10.92
CA PHE A 215 -20.32 1.32 12.12
C PHE A 215 -20.71 2.28 13.24
N VAL A 216 -20.07 3.45 13.30
CA VAL A 216 -20.38 4.50 14.28
C VAL A 216 -21.18 5.67 13.69
N LYS A 217 -21.69 5.55 12.45
CA LYS A 217 -22.50 6.55 11.73
C LYS A 217 -21.81 7.92 11.55
N ARG A 218 -20.51 7.89 11.27
CA ARG A 218 -19.64 9.07 11.09
C ARG A 218 -18.98 9.12 9.72
N GLU A 219 -19.43 8.33 8.76
CA GLU A 219 -18.83 8.21 7.42
C GLU A 219 -18.73 9.54 6.66
N ASN A 220 -19.61 10.50 6.96
CA ASN A 220 -19.57 11.84 6.37
C ASN A 220 -18.29 12.61 6.74
N GLU A 221 -17.62 12.27 7.85
CA GLU A 221 -16.35 12.88 8.24
C GLU A 221 -15.19 12.50 7.32
N LEU A 222 -15.34 11.41 6.57
CA LEU A 222 -14.33 10.92 5.63
C LEU A 222 -14.55 11.45 4.21
N HIS A 223 -15.69 12.09 3.95
CA HIS A 223 -16.05 12.50 2.60
C HIS A 223 -15.03 13.52 2.06
N ARG A 224 -14.37 13.15 0.95
CA ARG A 224 -13.35 13.95 0.25
C ARG A 224 -12.05 14.19 1.05
N GLU A 225 -11.85 13.48 2.15
CA GLU A 225 -10.58 13.50 2.89
C GLU A 225 -9.58 12.49 2.32
N ILE A 226 -8.28 12.80 2.44
CA ILE A 226 -7.20 11.88 2.08
C ILE A 226 -6.97 10.90 3.23
N LEU A 227 -7.06 9.60 2.94
CA LEU A 227 -7.01 8.55 3.96
C LEU A 227 -5.79 7.63 3.84
N ALA A 228 -5.15 7.59 2.67
CA ALA A 228 -4.03 6.72 2.39
C ALA A 228 -3.19 7.29 1.23
N PHE A 229 -1.95 6.83 1.11
CA PHE A 229 -0.99 7.24 0.08
C PHE A 229 -0.48 6.01 -0.67
N SER A 230 -0.08 6.20 -1.92
CA SER A 230 0.62 5.17 -2.67
C SER A 230 1.74 5.75 -3.53
N THR A 231 2.75 4.96 -3.85
CA THR A 231 3.88 5.34 -4.70
C THR A 231 4.07 4.31 -5.81
N SER A 232 4.23 4.78 -7.04
CA SER A 232 4.47 3.99 -8.25
C SER A 232 5.81 4.36 -8.89
#